data_AF-A0AA39WD64-F1
#
_entry.id   AF-A0AA39WD64-F1
#
_cell.length_a   1.000
_cell.length_b   1.000
_cell.length_c   1.000
_cell.angle_alpha   90.00
_cell.angle_beta   90.00
_cell.angle_gamma   90.00
#
_symmetry.space_group_name_H-M   'P 1'
#
loop_
_entity.id
_entity.type
_entity.pdbx_description
1 polymer ?
#
loop_
_entity_poly.entity_id
_entity_poly.type
_entity_poly.pdbx_seq_one_letter_code
_entity_poly.pdbx_strand_id
1 'polypeptide(L)'
;MSDSGSSTIIAPLDATNLQAQGFLRQSSSFGSCRLHKRCLNRSSDEEHYHIPLQIPQSSSAMQDAFVTIPEALISRETLTHVGLSASKGDEIWGQWTDWPADGPRREIDADDGGLQVSFPDFIIGRVTRGNKPDTTGESDTEWRECLDTCGIASDTQAAIMDPNFTFLRLSRSCLDWVRDTIEMRYAGLQDIQRASRQREMELQRDPSRPGSSTGSSVGAGREDGGRRSISGLQQQSMAGMSVDIWGTFRAAAARDAPGYTVLYKGIDQGRISSLFGEDGTLSDIDTLLSLPPSDFSSRSPLFCFTPDVKVAEYYAAYAKRRTNCESVVMVVLSIPNAAIESLTEPDIQRLHWPSNTWKQMIWHCRNRKKLPTHLRVFKDAILIIGSISRKPNHVYGRLAAWEDITEDFLLKIGADGQLASGGRIATQFVISGQEEGSEWLTENGGKDIKVFPYPHAELERLVSGHRP
;
A
#
# COMPACT_ATOMS: atom_id res chain seq x y z
N MET A 1 -3.02 32.82 -6.48
CA MET A 1 -4.15 32.35 -7.30
C MET A 1 -4.16 30.84 -7.16
N SER A 2 -4.90 30.36 -6.17
CA SER A 2 -5.03 28.96 -5.81
C SER A 2 -5.89 28.28 -6.86
N ASP A 3 -5.28 27.45 -7.69
CA ASP A 3 -5.98 26.56 -8.60
C ASP A 3 -6.94 25.72 -7.75
N SER A 4 -8.25 25.91 -7.95
CA SER A 4 -9.28 25.08 -7.34
C SER A 4 -9.17 23.70 -7.97
N GLY A 5 -8.21 22.92 -7.47
CA GLY A 5 -7.81 21.65 -8.04
C GLY A 5 -9.02 20.78 -8.27
N SER A 6 -9.28 20.47 -9.54
CA SER A 6 -10.38 19.60 -9.94
C SER A 6 -10.37 18.33 -9.09
N SER A 7 -11.48 18.08 -8.40
CA SER A 7 -11.69 16.87 -7.59
C SER A 7 -11.83 15.60 -8.45
N THR A 8 -11.84 15.75 -9.78
CA THR A 8 -11.92 14.65 -10.73
C THR A 8 -10.70 13.74 -10.64
N ILE A 9 -10.92 12.43 -10.75
CA ILE A 9 -9.84 11.44 -10.75
C ILE A 9 -9.09 11.49 -12.09
N ILE A 10 -9.79 11.57 -13.21
CA ILE A 10 -9.15 11.73 -14.53
C ILE A 10 -9.12 13.21 -14.88
N ALA A 11 -7.93 13.72 -15.22
CA ALA A 11 -7.73 15.10 -15.61
C ALA A 11 -8.40 15.36 -16.99
N PRO A 12 -9.02 16.54 -17.25
CA PRO A 12 -9.90 16.73 -18.39
C PRO A 12 -9.29 16.44 -19.77
N LEU A 13 -8.03 16.83 -20.01
CA LEU A 13 -7.34 16.57 -21.27
C LEU A 13 -6.96 15.10 -21.41
N ASP A 14 -6.49 14.46 -20.33
CA ASP A 14 -6.23 13.02 -20.29
C ASP A 14 -7.52 12.22 -20.51
N ALA A 15 -8.64 12.64 -19.91
CA ALA A 15 -9.95 12.02 -20.11
C ALA A 15 -10.38 12.05 -21.58
N THR A 16 -10.26 13.21 -22.23
CA THR A 16 -10.56 13.37 -23.66
C THR A 16 -9.66 12.48 -24.52
N ASN A 17 -8.37 12.44 -24.19
CA ASN A 17 -7.39 11.61 -24.90
C ASN A 17 -7.67 10.10 -24.74
N LEU A 18 -7.92 9.62 -23.52
CA LEU A 18 -8.25 8.23 -23.23
C LEU A 18 -9.59 7.82 -23.87
N GLN A 19 -10.57 8.71 -23.92
CA GLN A 19 -11.84 8.48 -24.64
C GLN A 19 -11.61 8.33 -26.13
N ALA A 20 -10.84 9.22 -26.76
CA ALA A 20 -10.52 9.15 -28.18
C ALA A 20 -9.77 7.86 -28.55
N GLN A 21 -9.01 7.29 -27.61
CA GLN A 21 -8.31 6.01 -27.77
C GLN A 21 -9.17 4.79 -27.37
N GLY A 22 -10.35 4.99 -26.79
CA GLY A 22 -11.26 3.94 -26.35
C GLY A 22 -10.91 3.30 -24.99
N PHE A 23 -9.99 3.90 -24.24
CA PHE A 23 -9.53 3.44 -22.91
C PHE A 23 -10.29 4.02 -21.74
N LEU A 24 -11.09 5.06 -21.96
CA LEU A 24 -12.04 5.58 -20.99
C LEU A 24 -13.46 5.52 -21.56
N ARG A 25 -14.40 5.01 -20.76
CA ARG A 25 -15.81 4.83 -21.16
C ARG A 25 -16.74 5.23 -20.03
N GLN A 26 -17.97 5.58 -20.37
CA GLN A 26 -19.03 5.80 -19.38
C GLN A 26 -19.37 4.48 -18.67
N SER A 27 -19.59 4.55 -17.36
CA SER A 27 -20.18 3.45 -16.60
C SER A 27 -21.70 3.48 -16.73
N SER A 28 -22.36 2.35 -16.45
CA SER A 28 -23.81 2.31 -16.25
C SER A 28 -24.24 2.97 -14.93
N SER A 29 -23.31 3.15 -13.99
CA SER A 29 -23.54 3.85 -12.73
C SER A 29 -23.20 5.34 -12.85
N PHE A 30 -24.11 6.20 -12.39
CA PHE A 30 -23.86 7.64 -12.28
C PHE A 30 -22.65 7.91 -11.36
N GLY A 31 -21.85 8.92 -11.68
CA GLY A 31 -20.65 9.29 -10.90
C GLY A 31 -19.47 8.31 -11.00
N SER A 32 -19.52 7.36 -11.93
CA SER A 32 -18.42 6.41 -12.18
C SER A 32 -18.06 6.34 -13.66
N CYS A 33 -16.80 6.01 -13.95
CA CYS A 33 -16.32 5.72 -15.29
C CYS A 33 -15.62 4.36 -15.34
N ARG A 34 -15.43 3.82 -16.56
CA ARG A 34 -14.68 2.59 -16.80
C ARG A 34 -13.35 2.93 -17.44
N LEU A 35 -12.25 2.61 -16.76
CA LEU A 35 -10.88 2.85 -17.21
C LEU A 35 -10.20 1.53 -17.55
N HIS A 36 -9.49 1.50 -18.68
CA HIS A 36 -8.69 0.34 -19.07
C HIS A 36 -7.61 0.06 -18.02
N LYS A 37 -7.46 -1.21 -17.61
CA LYS A 37 -6.58 -1.60 -16.50
C LYS A 37 -5.14 -1.14 -16.68
N ARG A 38 -4.61 -1.17 -17.91
CA ARG A 38 -3.25 -0.67 -18.24
C ARG A 38 -3.05 0.84 -18.05
N CYS A 39 -4.11 1.61 -17.84
CA CYS A 39 -4.06 3.07 -17.76
C CYS A 39 -4.35 3.61 -16.34
N LEU A 40 -4.51 2.73 -15.34
CA LEU A 40 -4.86 3.11 -13.98
C LEU A 40 -3.77 3.97 -13.34
N ASN A 41 -2.58 3.44 -13.17
CA ASN A 41 -1.47 4.08 -12.49
C ASN A 41 -0.14 3.81 -13.20
N ARG A 42 0.96 4.30 -12.62
CA ARG A 42 2.31 4.20 -13.18
C ARG A 42 2.85 2.77 -13.39
N SER A 43 2.36 1.76 -12.67
CA SER A 43 2.78 0.34 -12.80
C SER A 43 1.82 -0.49 -13.64
N SER A 44 0.74 0.13 -14.12
CA SER A 44 -0.39 -0.62 -14.65
C SER A 44 -0.14 -1.23 -16.02
N ASP A 45 0.74 -0.63 -16.83
CA ASP A 45 1.08 -1.16 -18.15
C ASP A 45 1.86 -2.47 -18.00
N GLU A 46 2.82 -2.50 -17.08
CA GLU A 46 3.62 -3.66 -16.72
C GLU A 46 2.76 -4.71 -16.02
N GLU A 47 1.97 -4.35 -15.01
CA GLU A 47 1.14 -5.31 -14.26
C GLU A 47 0.11 -6.00 -15.17
N HIS A 48 -0.46 -5.25 -16.12
CA HIS A 48 -1.51 -5.72 -17.02
C HIS A 48 -1.05 -5.89 -18.48
N TYR A 49 0.25 -6.13 -18.70
CA TYR A 49 0.83 -6.26 -20.05
C TYR A 49 0.15 -7.33 -20.91
N HIS A 50 -0.38 -8.37 -20.26
CA HIS A 50 -1.09 -9.49 -20.86
C HIS A 50 -2.49 -9.11 -21.40
N ILE A 51 -3.02 -7.94 -21.03
CA ILE A 51 -4.30 -7.42 -21.52
C ILE A 51 -4.05 -6.65 -22.83
N PRO A 52 -4.63 -7.08 -23.97
CA PRO A 52 -4.48 -6.36 -25.22
C PRO A 52 -5.11 -4.96 -25.15
N LEU A 53 -4.46 -3.95 -25.73
CA LEU A 53 -5.04 -2.60 -25.84
C LEU A 53 -6.17 -2.53 -26.88
N GLN A 54 -6.13 -3.39 -27.89
CA GLN A 54 -7.16 -3.48 -28.92
C GLN A 54 -7.98 -4.74 -28.69
N ILE A 55 -9.16 -4.57 -28.10
CA ILE A 55 -10.10 -5.67 -27.84
C ILE A 55 -11.34 -5.46 -28.70
N PRO A 56 -11.78 -6.46 -29.49
CA PRO A 56 -13.02 -6.37 -30.26
C PRO A 56 -14.22 -6.10 -29.35
N GLN A 57 -15.12 -5.19 -29.77
CA GLN A 57 -16.30 -4.78 -28.97
C GLN A 57 -17.24 -5.92 -28.57
N SER A 58 -17.26 -7.00 -29.36
CA SER A 58 -18.06 -8.19 -29.12
C SER A 58 -17.41 -9.23 -28.19
N SER A 59 -16.15 -9.02 -27.77
CA SER A 59 -15.43 -9.99 -26.94
C SER A 59 -15.81 -9.88 -25.47
N SER A 60 -16.00 -11.02 -24.80
CA SER A 60 -16.15 -11.07 -23.34
C SER A 60 -14.93 -10.51 -22.61
N ALA A 61 -13.72 -10.66 -23.18
CA ALA A 61 -12.48 -10.10 -22.63
C ALA A 61 -12.49 -8.57 -22.52
N MET A 62 -13.40 -7.89 -23.24
CA MET A 62 -13.57 -6.45 -23.11
C MET A 62 -14.09 -6.05 -21.74
N GLN A 63 -14.91 -6.89 -21.09
CA GLN A 63 -15.39 -6.56 -19.74
C GLN A 63 -14.25 -6.66 -18.72
N ASP A 64 -13.38 -7.65 -18.86
CA ASP A 64 -12.27 -7.91 -17.93
C ASP A 64 -11.12 -6.91 -18.07
N ALA A 65 -11.00 -6.24 -19.22
CA ALA A 65 -9.95 -5.26 -19.49
C ALA A 65 -10.17 -3.90 -18.84
N PHE A 66 -11.40 -3.61 -18.38
CA PHE A 66 -11.75 -2.32 -17.80
C PHE A 66 -12.24 -2.48 -16.36
N VAL A 67 -11.84 -1.56 -15.51
CA VAL A 67 -12.34 -1.46 -14.14
C VAL A 67 -13.19 -0.20 -13.97
N THR A 68 -14.18 -0.28 -13.10
CA THR A 68 -15.02 0.86 -12.73
C THR A 68 -14.37 1.62 -11.59
N ILE A 69 -14.21 2.93 -11.75
CA ILE A 69 -13.70 3.85 -10.73
C ILE A 69 -14.66 5.04 -10.57
N PRO A 70 -14.67 5.73 -9.42
CA PRO A 70 -15.39 6.99 -9.25
C PRO A 70 -14.87 8.06 -10.24
N GLU A 71 -15.73 9.00 -10.63
CA GLU A 71 -15.32 10.16 -11.44
C GLU A 71 -14.60 11.23 -10.61
N ALA A 72 -14.97 11.37 -9.34
CA ALA A 72 -14.39 12.31 -8.39
C ALA A 72 -13.89 11.60 -7.13
N LEU A 73 -12.78 12.10 -6.58
CA LEU A 73 -12.12 11.53 -5.41
C LEU A 73 -12.93 11.71 -4.12
N ILE A 74 -13.75 12.77 -4.06
CA ILE A 74 -14.68 13.02 -2.96
C ILE A 74 -16.10 12.90 -3.52
N SER A 75 -16.68 11.72 -3.36
CA SER A 75 -17.99 11.38 -3.91
C SER A 75 -18.63 10.23 -3.14
N ARG A 76 -19.93 10.03 -3.36
CA ARG A 76 -20.67 8.86 -2.88
C ARG A 76 -20.08 7.57 -3.45
N GLU A 77 -19.69 7.59 -4.72
CA GLU A 77 -19.13 6.42 -5.41
C GLU A 77 -17.77 6.02 -4.82
N THR A 78 -16.99 6.99 -4.35
CA THR A 78 -15.74 6.72 -3.61
C THR A 78 -15.99 5.91 -2.35
N LEU A 79 -17.08 6.16 -1.63
CA LEU A 79 -17.45 5.39 -0.43
C LEU A 79 -17.70 3.91 -0.75
N THR A 80 -18.37 3.63 -1.87
CA THR A 80 -18.55 2.25 -2.35
C THR A 80 -17.21 1.65 -2.81
N HIS A 81 -16.40 2.42 -3.53
CA HIS A 81 -15.09 1.98 -4.02
C HIS A 81 -14.16 1.54 -2.88
N VAL A 82 -14.09 2.31 -1.79
CA VAL A 82 -13.26 1.96 -0.61
C VAL A 82 -13.80 0.78 0.19
N GLY A 83 -14.91 0.16 -0.24
CA GLY A 83 -15.40 -1.12 0.28
C GLY A 83 -16.62 -1.03 1.20
N LEU A 84 -17.30 0.12 1.26
CA LEU A 84 -18.56 0.25 1.98
C LEU A 84 -19.72 -0.29 1.14
N SER A 85 -20.71 -0.87 1.82
CA SER A 85 -21.99 -1.18 1.21
C SER A 85 -22.66 0.10 0.68
N ALA A 86 -23.51 -0.04 -0.34
CA ALA A 86 -24.27 1.08 -0.89
C ALA A 86 -25.03 1.87 0.19
N SER A 87 -25.73 1.16 1.08
CA SER A 87 -26.48 1.75 2.20
C SER A 87 -25.58 2.55 3.15
N LYS A 88 -24.44 1.99 3.57
CA LYS A 88 -23.49 2.71 4.42
C LYS A 88 -22.84 3.89 3.71
N GLY A 89 -22.58 3.74 2.40
CA GLY A 89 -22.11 4.84 1.55
C GLY A 89 -23.10 5.99 1.51
N ASP A 90 -24.39 5.72 1.32
CA ASP A 90 -25.44 6.74 1.29
C ASP A 90 -25.57 7.46 2.65
N GLU A 91 -25.48 6.72 3.77
CA GLU A 91 -25.48 7.28 5.12
C GLU A 91 -24.29 8.23 5.36
N ILE A 92 -23.06 7.78 5.07
CA ILE A 92 -21.84 8.58 5.29
C ILE A 92 -21.80 9.77 4.34
N TRP A 93 -22.23 9.60 3.09
CA TRP A 93 -22.32 10.69 2.12
C TRP A 93 -23.28 11.77 2.59
N GLY A 94 -24.48 11.38 3.05
CA GLY A 94 -25.46 12.30 3.61
C GLY A 94 -24.86 13.17 4.73
N GLN A 95 -24.11 12.55 5.65
CA GLN A 95 -23.42 13.26 6.73
C GLN A 95 -22.26 14.15 6.25
N TRP A 96 -21.56 13.76 5.19
CA TRP A 96 -20.50 14.59 4.60
C TRP A 96 -21.08 15.83 3.90
N THR A 97 -22.22 15.68 3.23
CA THR A 97 -22.91 16.78 2.54
C THR A 97 -23.64 17.70 3.51
N ASP A 98 -24.26 17.15 4.54
CA ASP A 98 -24.95 17.88 5.62
C ASP A 98 -23.97 18.18 6.77
N TRP A 99 -22.83 18.78 6.40
CA TRP A 99 -21.77 19.09 7.37
C TRP A 99 -22.22 20.21 8.32
N PRO A 100 -21.99 20.07 9.64
CA PRO A 100 -22.40 21.11 10.59
C PRO A 100 -21.66 22.43 10.32
N ALA A 101 -22.36 23.54 10.52
CA ALA A 101 -21.78 24.88 10.36
C ALA A 101 -20.68 25.17 11.39
N ASP A 102 -20.81 24.59 12.58
CA ASP A 102 -19.88 24.69 13.71
C ASP A 102 -18.98 23.46 13.79
N GLY A 103 -17.71 23.67 14.18
CA GLY A 103 -16.73 22.61 14.37
C GLY A 103 -15.63 22.62 13.30
N PRO A 104 -14.91 21.50 13.12
CA PRO A 104 -13.84 21.43 12.14
C PRO A 104 -14.41 21.49 10.72
N ARG A 105 -13.66 22.09 9.80
CA ARG A 105 -14.02 22.22 8.38
C ARG A 105 -13.73 20.95 7.60
N ARG A 106 -14.35 20.78 6.44
CA ARG A 106 -13.93 19.77 5.46
C ARG A 106 -12.73 20.28 4.68
N GLU A 107 -11.93 19.38 4.14
CA GLU A 107 -10.81 19.71 3.23
C GLU A 107 -11.23 20.44 1.94
N ILE A 108 -12.53 20.48 1.63
CA ILE A 108 -13.10 21.17 0.48
C ILE A 108 -13.72 22.53 0.82
N ASP A 109 -13.82 22.86 2.11
CA ASP A 109 -14.34 24.15 2.55
C ASP A 109 -13.23 25.22 2.43
N ALA A 110 -13.62 26.51 2.45
CA ALA A 110 -12.64 27.59 2.44
C ALA A 110 -11.76 27.53 3.70
N ASP A 111 -10.44 27.65 3.50
CA ASP A 111 -9.48 27.62 4.60
C ASP A 111 -9.64 28.88 5.49
N ASP A 112 -9.98 28.65 6.75
CA ASP A 112 -10.10 29.67 7.80
C ASP A 112 -8.98 29.58 8.85
N GLY A 113 -7.95 28.76 8.59
CA GLY A 113 -6.86 28.45 9.52
C GLY A 113 -7.27 27.52 10.67
N GLY A 114 -8.51 27.00 10.66
CA GLY A 114 -9.03 26.05 11.63
C GLY A 114 -8.61 24.60 11.38
N LEU A 115 -9.11 23.71 12.24
CA LEU A 115 -8.92 22.27 12.06
C LEU A 115 -9.73 21.79 10.86
N GLN A 116 -9.07 21.13 9.90
CA GLN A 116 -9.71 20.50 8.75
C GLN A 116 -9.75 18.97 8.91
N VAL A 117 -10.81 18.35 8.41
CA VAL A 117 -10.98 16.89 8.35
C VAL A 117 -10.91 16.46 6.89
N SER A 118 -9.97 15.55 6.61
CA SER A 118 -9.88 14.92 5.29
C SER A 118 -11.04 13.94 5.08
N PHE A 119 -11.45 13.73 3.83
CA PHE A 119 -12.47 12.74 3.51
C PHE A 119 -12.12 11.32 4.00
N PRO A 120 -10.89 10.78 3.82
CA PRO A 120 -10.54 9.47 4.38
C PRO A 120 -10.60 9.43 5.91
N ASP A 121 -10.15 10.48 6.63
CA ASP A 121 -10.25 10.53 8.09
C ASP A 121 -11.69 10.55 8.57
N PHE A 122 -12.57 11.25 7.85
CA PHE A 122 -14.00 11.25 8.13
C PHE A 122 -14.60 9.86 7.97
N ILE A 123 -14.33 9.18 6.85
CA ILE A 123 -14.81 7.82 6.59
C ILE A 123 -14.34 6.88 7.71
N ILE A 124 -13.03 6.86 7.97
CA ILE A 124 -12.42 6.02 9.01
C ILE A 124 -13.03 6.34 10.38
N GLY A 125 -13.21 7.62 10.69
CA GLY A 125 -13.87 8.09 11.91
C GLY A 125 -15.27 7.51 12.08
N ARG A 126 -16.10 7.53 11.03
CA ARG A 126 -17.47 7.02 11.06
C ARG A 126 -17.55 5.49 11.09
N VAL A 127 -16.62 4.81 10.45
CA VAL A 127 -16.63 3.34 10.39
C VAL A 127 -15.96 2.69 11.58
N THR A 128 -14.98 3.33 12.23
CA THR A 128 -14.18 2.72 13.32
C THR A 128 -14.37 3.34 14.70
N ARG A 129 -14.90 4.57 14.85
CA ARG A 129 -15.10 5.18 16.18
C ARG A 129 -16.49 4.92 16.74
N GLY A 130 -16.63 5.11 18.05
CA GLY A 130 -17.85 4.88 18.82
C GLY A 130 -17.86 3.52 19.53
N ASN A 131 -19.03 3.09 20.01
CA ASN A 131 -19.22 1.80 20.69
C ASN A 131 -19.32 0.63 19.70
N LYS A 132 -18.51 0.65 18.64
CA LYS A 132 -18.52 -0.43 17.65
C LYS A 132 -17.82 -1.66 18.21
N PRO A 133 -18.40 -2.86 18.06
CA PRO A 133 -17.72 -4.09 18.45
C PRO A 133 -16.47 -4.24 17.59
N ASP A 134 -15.35 -4.57 18.22
CA ASP A 134 -14.13 -5.02 17.55
C ASP A 134 -13.89 -6.47 17.97
N THR A 135 -13.46 -7.31 17.03
CA THR A 135 -13.12 -8.71 17.32
C THR A 135 -11.72 -9.04 16.85
N THR A 136 -11.09 -9.90 17.63
CA THR A 136 -9.82 -10.55 17.34
C THR A 136 -9.87 -12.04 17.67
N GLY A 137 -11.08 -12.56 17.86
CA GLY A 137 -11.31 -13.99 18.04
C GLY A 137 -11.12 -14.72 16.71
N GLU A 138 -11.08 -16.04 16.78
CA GLU A 138 -11.00 -16.89 15.59
C GLU A 138 -12.39 -17.17 14.99
N SER A 139 -13.46 -16.72 15.65
CA SER A 139 -14.84 -16.90 15.22
C SER A 139 -15.15 -16.07 13.98
N ASP A 140 -15.35 -16.73 12.84
CA ASP A 140 -15.75 -16.06 11.61
C ASP A 140 -17.10 -15.33 11.74
N THR A 141 -17.99 -15.81 12.62
CA THR A 141 -19.26 -15.13 12.92
C THR A 141 -19.03 -13.78 13.56
N GLU A 142 -18.18 -13.69 14.60
CA GLU A 142 -17.86 -12.41 15.25
C GLU A 142 -17.23 -11.42 14.27
N TRP A 143 -16.38 -11.91 13.36
CA TRP A 143 -15.78 -11.07 12.34
C TRP A 143 -16.81 -10.53 11.35
N ARG A 144 -17.71 -11.39 10.87
CA ARG A 144 -18.81 -10.96 9.99
C ARG A 144 -19.71 -9.94 10.67
N GLU A 145 -20.11 -10.18 11.92
CA GLU A 145 -20.91 -9.23 12.69
C GLU A 145 -20.21 -7.87 12.87
N CYS A 146 -18.90 -7.88 13.13
CA CYS A 146 -18.10 -6.67 13.21
C CYS A 146 -18.04 -5.91 11.86
N LEU A 147 -17.79 -6.62 10.76
CA LEU A 147 -17.74 -6.05 9.41
C LEU A 147 -19.11 -5.52 8.94
N ASP A 148 -20.20 -6.24 9.25
CA ASP A 148 -21.58 -5.83 9.00
C ASP A 148 -21.91 -4.56 9.78
N THR A 149 -21.51 -4.47 11.05
CA THR A 149 -21.69 -3.27 11.89
C THR A 149 -20.89 -2.07 11.36
N CYS A 150 -19.73 -2.33 10.74
CA CYS A 150 -18.97 -1.31 10.02
C CYS A 150 -19.63 -0.89 8.70
N GLY A 151 -20.58 -1.69 8.18
CA GLY A 151 -21.26 -1.46 6.91
C GLY A 151 -20.41 -1.82 5.69
N ILE A 152 -19.46 -2.75 5.85
CA ILE A 152 -18.55 -3.21 4.79
C ILE A 152 -19.31 -4.08 3.78
N ALA A 153 -19.07 -3.86 2.49
CA ALA A 153 -19.70 -4.62 1.42
C ALA A 153 -19.25 -6.10 1.41
N SER A 154 -20.15 -7.02 1.05
CA SER A 154 -19.93 -8.46 1.18
C SER A 154 -18.71 -9.00 0.42
N ASP A 155 -18.37 -8.40 -0.72
CA ASP A 155 -17.17 -8.72 -1.50
C ASP A 155 -15.88 -8.32 -0.76
N THR A 156 -15.89 -7.15 -0.14
CA THR A 156 -14.80 -6.62 0.67
C THR A 156 -14.66 -7.44 1.95
N GLN A 157 -15.77 -7.86 2.57
CA GLN A 157 -15.74 -8.80 3.68
C GLN A 157 -15.10 -10.13 3.27
N ALA A 158 -15.49 -10.69 2.13
CA ALA A 158 -14.94 -11.95 1.63
C ALA A 158 -13.43 -11.85 1.35
N ALA A 159 -12.95 -10.69 0.88
CA ALA A 159 -11.52 -10.43 0.69
C ALA A 159 -10.76 -10.30 2.01
N ILE A 160 -11.31 -9.62 3.02
CA ILE A 160 -10.71 -9.52 4.36
C ILE A 160 -10.68 -10.89 5.02
N MET A 161 -11.76 -11.66 4.90
CA MET A 161 -12.00 -12.96 5.55
C MET A 161 -11.47 -14.16 4.75
N ASP A 162 -10.65 -13.94 3.74
CA ASP A 162 -10.14 -15.03 2.91
C ASP A 162 -9.36 -16.05 3.78
N PRO A 163 -9.77 -17.34 3.78
CA PRO A 163 -9.24 -18.33 4.68
C PRO A 163 -7.73 -18.59 4.48
N ASN A 164 -7.21 -18.37 3.27
CA ASN A 164 -5.78 -18.51 2.96
C ASN A 164 -4.92 -17.50 3.73
N PHE A 165 -5.52 -16.43 4.23
CA PHE A 165 -4.85 -15.38 4.98
C PHE A 165 -5.24 -15.35 6.47
N THR A 166 -5.93 -16.38 6.98
CA THR A 166 -6.39 -16.43 8.38
C THR A 166 -5.26 -16.14 9.37
N PHE A 167 -4.05 -16.66 9.13
CA PHE A 167 -2.93 -16.48 10.02
C PHE A 167 -2.53 -15.00 10.18
N LEU A 168 -2.52 -14.26 9.06
CA LEU A 168 -2.22 -12.83 9.02
C LEU A 168 -3.43 -11.97 9.40
N ARG A 169 -4.64 -12.33 8.97
CA ARG A 169 -5.89 -11.68 9.38
C ARG A 169 -5.99 -11.61 10.91
N LEU A 170 -5.68 -12.69 11.61
CA LEU A 170 -5.69 -12.71 13.09
C LEU A 170 -4.52 -11.94 13.74
N SER A 171 -3.67 -11.27 12.95
CA SER A 171 -2.57 -10.47 13.49
C SER A 171 -2.93 -9.04 13.88
N ARG A 172 -4.05 -8.55 13.36
CA ARG A 172 -4.64 -7.26 13.72
C ARG A 172 -6.13 -7.43 13.99
N SER A 173 -6.75 -6.40 14.55
CA SER A 173 -8.18 -6.48 14.81
C SER A 173 -9.03 -6.31 13.55
N CYS A 174 -10.30 -6.66 13.64
CA CYS A 174 -11.22 -6.46 12.53
C CYS A 174 -11.28 -4.97 12.13
N LEU A 175 -11.36 -4.05 13.11
CA LEU A 175 -11.36 -2.60 12.84
C LEU A 175 -10.04 -2.12 12.24
N ASP A 176 -8.90 -2.69 12.65
CA ASP A 176 -7.59 -2.37 12.05
C ASP A 176 -7.58 -2.72 10.55
N TRP A 177 -8.11 -3.89 10.16
CA TRP A 177 -8.18 -4.29 8.74
C TRP A 177 -9.21 -3.49 7.95
N VAL A 178 -10.33 -3.10 8.56
CA VAL A 178 -11.29 -2.18 7.94
C VAL A 178 -10.62 -0.84 7.62
N ARG A 179 -9.95 -0.24 8.60
CA ARG A 179 -9.19 1.01 8.40
C ARG A 179 -8.17 0.85 7.30
N ASP A 180 -7.30 -0.15 7.40
CA ASP A 180 -6.21 -0.35 6.44
C ASP A 180 -6.73 -0.58 5.01
N THR A 181 -7.84 -1.31 4.85
CA THR A 181 -8.46 -1.54 3.53
C THR A 181 -8.99 -0.24 2.92
N ILE A 182 -9.68 0.59 3.72
CA ILE A 182 -10.22 1.88 3.26
C ILE A 182 -9.10 2.83 2.87
N GLU A 183 -8.08 2.99 3.72
CA GLU A 183 -6.91 3.82 3.45
C GLU A 183 -6.19 3.39 2.17
N MET A 184 -5.92 2.08 2.03
CA MET A 184 -5.26 1.51 0.87
C MET A 184 -6.03 1.80 -0.42
N ARG A 185 -7.34 1.55 -0.44
CA ARG A 185 -8.17 1.77 -1.62
C ARG A 185 -8.28 3.25 -1.98
N TYR A 186 -8.40 4.12 -0.98
CA TYR A 186 -8.41 5.55 -1.19
C TYR A 186 -7.07 6.07 -1.74
N ALA A 187 -5.95 5.62 -1.18
CA ALA A 187 -4.60 5.96 -1.66
C ALA A 187 -4.39 5.52 -3.12
N GLY A 188 -4.97 4.39 -3.53
CA GLY A 188 -4.91 3.96 -4.93
C GLY A 188 -5.74 4.83 -5.89
N LEU A 189 -6.88 5.38 -5.46
CA LEU A 189 -7.60 6.40 -6.25
C LEU A 189 -6.77 7.68 -6.42
N GLN A 190 -6.09 8.12 -5.35
CA GLN A 190 -5.14 9.23 -5.42
C GLN A 190 -3.99 8.93 -6.39
N ASP A 191 -3.53 7.68 -6.43
CA ASP A 191 -2.48 7.27 -7.36
C ASP A 191 -2.93 7.29 -8.83
N ILE A 192 -4.16 6.86 -9.10
CA ILE A 192 -4.78 6.98 -10.42
C ILE A 192 -4.89 8.45 -10.83
N GLN A 193 -5.31 9.31 -9.90
CA GLN A 193 -5.41 10.75 -10.15
C GLN A 193 -4.06 11.38 -10.48
N ARG A 194 -3.01 11.04 -9.72
CA ARG A 194 -1.64 11.49 -10.01
C ARG A 194 -1.17 11.04 -11.39
N ALA A 195 -1.37 9.77 -11.72
CA ALA A 195 -0.99 9.23 -13.04
C ALA A 195 -1.73 9.93 -14.18
N SER A 196 -3.02 10.24 -14.01
CA SER A 196 -3.79 10.99 -14.99
C SER A 196 -3.28 12.42 -15.18
N ARG A 197 -3.00 13.14 -14.09
CA ARG A 197 -2.41 14.48 -14.15
C ARG A 197 -1.03 14.47 -14.84
N GLN A 198 -0.22 13.46 -14.59
CA GLN A 198 1.08 13.29 -15.25
C GLN A 198 0.94 13.14 -16.77
N ARG A 199 0.02 12.28 -17.23
CA ARG A 199 -0.29 12.14 -18.66
C ARG A 199 -0.82 13.44 -19.27
N GLU A 200 -1.67 14.17 -18.55
CA GLU A 200 -2.15 15.49 -19.01
C GLU A 200 -0.99 16.49 -19.17
N MET A 201 -0.06 16.55 -18.22
CA MET A 201 1.13 17.41 -18.33
C MET A 201 1.99 17.04 -19.55
N GLU A 202 2.15 15.76 -19.86
CA GLU A 202 2.85 15.31 -21.07
C GLU A 202 2.12 15.72 -22.35
N LEU A 203 0.79 15.57 -22.39
CA LEU A 203 -0.05 15.99 -23.52
C LEU A 203 0.05 17.51 -23.76
N GLN A 204 0.21 18.31 -22.71
CA GLN A 204 0.42 19.75 -22.82
C GLN A 204 1.84 20.11 -23.29
N ARG A 205 2.85 19.27 -23.00
CA ARG A 205 4.24 19.48 -23.44
C ARG A 205 4.46 19.12 -24.92
N ASP A 206 3.76 18.13 -25.46
CA ASP A 206 3.91 17.67 -26.85
C ASP A 206 3.65 18.75 -27.94
N PRO A 207 2.66 19.65 -27.84
CA PRO A 207 2.48 20.75 -28.81
C PRO A 207 3.58 21.83 -28.72
N SER A 208 4.43 21.81 -27.69
CA SER A 208 5.43 22.84 -27.43
C SER A 208 6.84 22.49 -27.95
N ARG A 209 7.03 21.40 -28.69
CA ARG A 209 8.30 21.08 -29.39
C ARG A 209 8.34 21.77 -30.77
N PRO A 210 9.06 22.88 -30.95
CA PRO A 210 9.25 23.49 -32.25
C PRO A 210 10.47 22.81 -32.91
N GLY A 211 10.24 21.99 -33.93
CA GLY A 211 11.33 21.51 -34.79
C GLY A 211 11.34 20.00 -35.05
N SER A 212 10.35 19.50 -35.80
CA SER A 212 10.58 18.33 -36.66
C SER A 212 9.77 18.46 -37.95
N SER A 213 9.90 19.64 -38.57
CA SER A 213 9.36 19.93 -39.89
C SER A 213 10.39 20.71 -40.69
N THR A 214 11.39 20.01 -41.23
CA THR A 214 11.94 20.20 -42.59
C THR A 214 13.16 19.31 -42.82
N GLY A 215 13.12 18.49 -43.88
CA GLY A 215 14.28 17.74 -44.35
C GLY A 215 13.92 16.50 -45.16
N SER A 216 13.40 16.70 -46.37
CA SER A 216 13.15 15.65 -47.36
C SER A 216 14.35 14.73 -47.59
N SER A 217 14.16 13.42 -47.43
CA SER A 217 14.86 12.43 -48.26
C SER A 217 13.90 11.31 -48.65
N VAL A 218 13.75 11.16 -49.96
CA VAL A 218 12.95 10.14 -50.64
C VAL A 218 13.44 8.74 -50.24
N GLY A 219 12.55 7.91 -49.69
CA GLY A 219 12.81 6.51 -49.40
C GLY A 219 11.52 5.77 -49.12
N ALA A 220 11.04 5.00 -50.09
CA ALA A 220 9.81 4.24 -50.03
C ALA A 220 9.88 3.13 -48.96
N GLY A 221 8.93 3.18 -48.02
CA GLY A 221 8.73 2.16 -47.00
C GLY A 221 7.46 2.52 -46.21
N ARG A 222 6.33 1.99 -46.67
CA ARG A 222 5.01 2.18 -46.05
C ARG A 222 4.98 1.33 -44.77
N GLU A 223 5.29 1.93 -43.63
CA GLU A 223 4.86 1.43 -42.33
C GLU A 223 4.08 2.53 -41.61
N ASP A 224 3.04 2.06 -40.93
CA ASP A 224 1.92 2.76 -40.36
C ASP A 224 2.35 3.91 -39.42
N GLY A 225 1.59 5.00 -39.43
CA GLY A 225 1.87 6.19 -38.64
C GLY A 225 1.95 5.83 -37.16
N GLY A 226 3.16 5.91 -36.59
CA GLY A 226 3.45 5.58 -35.19
C GLY A 226 2.63 6.41 -34.22
N ARG A 227 1.44 5.93 -33.88
CA ARG A 227 0.79 6.22 -32.61
C ARG A 227 1.82 5.92 -31.53
N ARG A 228 2.27 6.93 -30.78
CA ARG A 228 3.01 6.69 -29.54
C ARG A 228 2.12 5.78 -28.71
N SER A 229 2.55 4.53 -28.53
CA SER A 229 1.88 3.59 -27.63
C SER A 229 1.75 4.27 -26.27
N ILE A 230 0.65 4.06 -25.56
CA ILE A 230 0.52 4.49 -24.15
C ILE A 230 1.75 4.09 -23.35
N SER A 231 2.31 2.93 -23.68
CA SER A 231 3.58 2.42 -23.19
C SER A 231 4.73 3.44 -23.32
N GLY A 232 4.85 4.19 -24.40
CA GLY A 232 5.91 5.19 -24.60
C GLY A 232 5.71 6.50 -23.83
N LEU A 233 4.47 6.88 -23.53
CA LEU A 233 4.15 8.04 -22.67
C LEU A 233 4.38 7.67 -21.19
N GLN A 234 3.88 6.51 -20.76
CA GLN A 234 4.13 5.97 -19.40
C GLN A 234 5.62 5.65 -19.14
N GLN A 235 6.34 5.09 -20.12
CA GLN A 235 7.75 4.69 -19.97
C GLN A 235 8.73 5.87 -19.83
N GLN A 236 8.45 7.01 -20.47
CA GLN A 236 9.32 8.19 -20.36
C GLN A 236 9.21 8.90 -19.00
N SER A 237 8.22 8.53 -18.20
CA SER A 237 7.90 9.09 -16.89
C SER A 237 8.34 8.21 -15.70
N MET A 238 9.15 7.18 -15.96
CA MET A 238 9.56 6.15 -15.00
C MET A 238 10.78 6.54 -14.17
N ALA A 239 10.52 7.33 -13.16
CA ALA A 239 11.49 7.64 -12.13
C ALA A 239 11.38 6.63 -10.95
N GLY A 240 12.41 5.81 -10.74
CA GLY A 240 12.64 5.04 -9.49
C GLY A 240 11.91 3.69 -9.34
N MET A 241 10.91 3.38 -10.16
CA MET A 241 10.28 2.05 -10.18
C MET A 241 10.91 1.10 -11.20
N SER A 242 10.96 -0.17 -10.85
CA SER A 242 11.44 -1.22 -11.76
C SER A 242 10.37 -1.57 -12.80
N VAL A 243 10.77 -1.69 -14.06
CA VAL A 243 9.94 -2.27 -15.14
C VAL A 243 9.72 -3.77 -14.91
N ASP A 244 10.61 -4.41 -14.15
CA ASP A 244 10.47 -5.81 -13.79
C ASP A 244 9.34 -6.02 -12.77
N ILE A 245 8.56 -7.07 -12.98
CA ILE A 245 7.47 -7.51 -12.11
C ILE A 245 8.00 -8.47 -11.04
N TRP A 246 7.47 -8.41 -9.82
CA TRP A 246 7.79 -9.39 -8.78
C TRP A 246 7.49 -10.83 -9.23
N GLY A 247 8.36 -11.77 -8.87
CA GLY A 247 8.25 -13.18 -9.27
C GLY A 247 8.98 -13.55 -10.56
N THR A 248 9.45 -12.58 -11.34
CA THR A 248 10.43 -12.83 -12.42
C THR A 248 11.80 -13.21 -11.83
N PHE A 249 12.61 -13.97 -12.57
CA PHE A 249 13.90 -14.60 -12.16
C PHE A 249 14.89 -13.65 -11.43
N ARG A 250 14.70 -12.33 -11.52
CA ARG A 250 15.52 -11.27 -10.90
C ARG A 250 15.21 -11.01 -9.42
N ALA A 251 14.00 -11.32 -8.94
CA ALA A 251 13.69 -11.28 -7.51
C ALA A 251 14.45 -12.37 -6.72
N ALA A 252 14.86 -13.45 -7.39
CA ALA A 252 15.74 -14.47 -6.83
C ALA A 252 17.20 -14.00 -6.74
N ALA A 253 17.69 -13.24 -7.74
CA ALA A 253 19.04 -12.67 -7.72
C ALA A 253 19.25 -11.68 -6.56
N ALA A 254 18.19 -10.98 -6.13
CA ALA A 254 18.23 -10.14 -4.94
C ALA A 254 18.37 -10.93 -3.63
N ARG A 255 18.07 -12.24 -3.59
CA ARG A 255 18.14 -13.03 -2.35
C ARG A 255 19.56 -13.44 -1.96
N ASP A 256 20.47 -13.52 -2.94
CA ASP A 256 21.81 -14.10 -2.77
C ASP A 256 22.94 -13.10 -3.07
N ALA A 257 22.69 -11.79 -2.89
CA ALA A 257 23.69 -10.74 -3.14
C ALA A 257 24.83 -10.83 -2.09
N PRO A 258 26.03 -11.33 -2.44
CA PRO A 258 27.09 -11.49 -1.46
C PRO A 258 27.52 -10.12 -0.93
N GLY A 259 27.66 -9.99 0.39
CA GLY A 259 28.04 -8.74 1.05
C GLY A 259 26.88 -7.80 1.38
N TYR A 260 25.63 -8.18 1.11
CA TYR A 260 24.45 -7.39 1.43
C TYR A 260 23.42 -8.19 2.24
N THR A 261 22.70 -7.48 3.10
CA THR A 261 21.48 -7.94 3.75
C THR A 261 20.30 -7.34 3.00
N VAL A 262 19.47 -8.20 2.40
CA VAL A 262 18.32 -7.77 1.62
C VAL A 262 17.05 -7.83 2.46
N LEU A 263 16.34 -6.71 2.49
CA LEU A 263 15.17 -6.48 3.30
C LEU A 263 13.95 -6.20 2.40
N TYR A 264 12.79 -6.68 2.83
CA TYR A 264 11.56 -6.67 2.04
C TYR A 264 10.41 -6.01 2.82
N LYS A 265 9.53 -5.32 2.09
CA LYS A 265 8.24 -4.83 2.58
C LYS A 265 7.19 -4.89 1.48
N GLY A 266 6.09 -5.59 1.74
CA GLY A 266 4.89 -5.53 0.90
C GLY A 266 4.04 -4.33 1.32
N ILE A 267 3.68 -3.46 0.38
CA ILE A 267 2.88 -2.25 0.64
C ILE A 267 2.06 -1.88 -0.59
N ASP A 268 0.97 -1.14 -0.42
CA ASP A 268 0.26 -0.55 -1.54
C ASP A 268 1.06 0.59 -2.18
N GLN A 269 0.97 0.71 -3.50
CA GLN A 269 1.73 1.70 -4.25
C GLN A 269 1.29 3.13 -3.93
N GLY A 270 -0.01 3.33 -3.66
CA GLY A 270 -0.58 4.64 -3.41
C GLY A 270 0.08 5.36 -2.22
N ARG A 271 0.44 4.62 -1.17
CA ARG A 271 1.14 5.12 0.02
C ARG A 271 2.62 5.48 -0.20
N ILE A 272 3.27 4.98 -1.25
CA ILE A 272 4.69 5.27 -1.53
C ILE A 272 4.91 6.19 -2.73
N SER A 273 3.88 6.91 -3.14
CA SER A 273 3.90 7.73 -4.36
C SER A 273 4.92 8.87 -4.40
N SER A 274 5.33 9.40 -3.23
CA SER A 274 6.39 10.40 -3.08
C SER A 274 7.76 9.80 -2.81
N LEU A 275 7.88 8.46 -2.73
CA LEU A 275 9.15 7.79 -2.44
C LEU A 275 10.25 8.22 -3.40
N PHE A 276 9.94 8.34 -4.69
CA PHE A 276 10.86 8.82 -5.71
C PHE A 276 10.42 10.17 -6.26
N GLY A 277 11.40 11.06 -6.47
CA GLY A 277 11.21 12.32 -7.19
C GLY A 277 11.00 12.09 -8.68
N GLU A 278 10.74 13.16 -9.45
CA GLU A 278 10.52 13.06 -10.91
C GLU A 278 11.73 12.55 -11.70
N ASP A 279 12.93 12.60 -11.11
CA ASP A 279 14.19 12.12 -11.70
C ASP A 279 14.53 10.67 -11.32
N GLY A 280 13.73 10.05 -10.46
CA GLY A 280 13.88 8.67 -10.02
C GLY A 280 14.80 8.49 -8.83
N THR A 281 15.32 9.58 -8.29
CA THR A 281 16.07 9.56 -7.04
C THR A 281 15.11 9.43 -5.85
N LEU A 282 15.59 8.83 -4.77
CA LEU A 282 14.86 8.76 -3.50
C LEU A 282 14.58 10.18 -3.00
N SER A 283 13.31 10.53 -2.82
CA SER A 283 12.86 11.86 -2.39
C SER A 283 12.27 11.86 -0.99
N ASP A 284 11.44 10.87 -0.65
CA ASP A 284 10.69 10.84 0.62
C ASP A 284 10.62 9.42 1.18
N ILE A 285 11.65 9.06 1.94
CA ILE A 285 11.74 7.73 2.55
C ILE A 285 10.69 7.52 3.64
N ASP A 286 10.17 8.59 4.26
CA ASP A 286 9.22 8.54 5.37
C ASP A 286 7.88 7.90 4.97
N THR A 287 7.58 7.85 3.66
CA THR A 287 6.47 7.04 3.11
C THR A 287 6.53 5.56 3.50
N LEU A 288 7.71 5.05 3.88
CA LEU A 288 7.94 3.67 4.30
C LEU A 288 7.80 3.46 5.82
N LEU A 289 7.49 4.51 6.58
CA LEU A 289 7.28 4.40 8.02
C LEU A 289 6.05 3.55 8.35
N SER A 290 6.15 2.81 9.45
CA SER A 290 5.04 2.11 10.08
C SER A 290 4.58 2.90 11.31
N LEU A 291 3.30 3.20 11.40
CA LEU A 291 2.73 3.98 12.49
C LEU A 291 2.67 3.20 13.81
N PRO A 292 2.83 3.88 14.96
CA PRO A 292 2.77 3.26 16.28
C PRO A 292 1.32 2.94 16.74
N PRO A 293 1.13 1.91 17.57
CA PRO A 293 2.16 1.14 18.24
C PRO A 293 2.67 0.00 17.34
N SER A 294 3.97 -0.22 17.38
CA SER A 294 4.68 -1.34 16.75
C SER A 294 5.32 -2.23 17.81
N ASP A 295 6.07 -3.24 17.38
CA ASP A 295 6.77 -4.17 18.28
C ASP A 295 7.80 -3.46 19.18
N PHE A 296 8.53 -2.49 18.61
CA PHE A 296 9.62 -1.83 19.31
C PHE A 296 9.42 -0.33 19.50
N SER A 297 8.21 0.19 19.25
CA SER A 297 7.86 1.58 19.61
C SER A 297 6.39 1.75 19.95
N SER A 298 6.14 2.46 21.06
CA SER A 298 4.80 2.84 21.50
C SER A 298 4.26 4.11 20.83
N ARG A 299 5.14 4.99 20.35
CA ARG A 299 4.80 6.40 20.05
C ARG A 299 5.53 6.99 18.84
N SER A 300 6.71 6.48 18.51
CA SER A 300 7.46 6.94 17.35
C SER A 300 7.21 6.00 16.17
N PRO A 301 7.08 6.52 14.94
CA PRO A 301 7.07 5.67 13.76
C PRO A 301 8.44 5.01 13.56
N LEU A 302 8.45 3.84 12.94
CA LEU A 302 9.68 3.07 12.64
C LEU A 302 9.62 2.52 11.21
N PHE A 303 10.77 2.37 10.57
CA PHE A 303 10.85 1.59 9.34
C PHE A 303 10.90 0.12 9.69
N CYS A 304 9.88 -0.64 9.30
CA CYS A 304 9.80 -2.08 9.58
C CYS A 304 9.95 -2.86 8.28
N PHE A 305 11.03 -3.62 8.17
CA PHE A 305 11.29 -4.54 7.07
C PHE A 305 11.56 -5.95 7.60
N THR A 306 11.57 -6.93 6.72
CA THR A 306 11.93 -8.31 7.06
C THR A 306 12.91 -8.87 6.03
N PRO A 307 13.96 -9.61 6.44
CA PRO A 307 14.78 -10.39 5.49
C PRO A 307 14.01 -11.61 4.96
N ASP A 308 12.88 -11.95 5.60
CA ASP A 308 12.07 -13.10 5.23
C ASP A 308 11.14 -12.72 4.09
N VAL A 309 11.64 -12.86 2.86
CA VAL A 309 10.90 -12.55 1.63
C VAL A 309 9.48 -13.14 1.60
N LYS A 310 9.29 -14.33 2.17
CA LYS A 310 8.00 -15.00 2.26
C LYS A 310 7.00 -14.29 3.16
N VAL A 311 7.46 -13.67 4.25
CA VAL A 311 6.63 -12.82 5.09
C VAL A 311 6.14 -11.64 4.27
N ALA A 312 7.05 -10.92 3.61
CA ALA A 312 6.69 -9.76 2.79
C ALA A 312 5.76 -10.13 1.62
N GLU A 313 5.99 -11.27 0.94
CA GLU A 313 5.10 -11.81 -0.09
C GLU A 313 3.70 -12.08 0.46
N TYR A 314 3.57 -12.64 1.66
CA TYR A 314 2.28 -12.93 2.27
C TYR A 314 1.51 -11.65 2.66
N TYR A 315 2.21 -10.62 3.15
CA TYR A 315 1.63 -9.29 3.37
C TYR A 315 1.18 -8.63 2.05
N ALA A 316 2.00 -8.69 0.99
CA ALA A 316 1.66 -8.15 -0.33
C ALA A 316 0.46 -8.90 -0.94
N ALA A 317 0.44 -10.23 -0.87
CA ALA A 317 -0.68 -11.04 -1.34
C ALA A 317 -1.98 -10.69 -0.61
N TYR A 318 -1.95 -10.54 0.71
CA TYR A 318 -3.15 -10.16 1.47
C TYR A 318 -3.62 -8.73 1.19
N ALA A 319 -2.69 -7.79 0.98
CA ALA A 319 -3.04 -6.46 0.47
C ALA A 319 -3.70 -6.58 -0.90
N LYS A 320 -3.08 -7.31 -1.84
CA LYS A 320 -3.59 -7.50 -3.21
C LYS A 320 -4.97 -8.14 -3.22
N ARG A 321 -5.22 -9.12 -2.34
CA ARG A 321 -6.52 -9.77 -2.21
C ARG A 321 -7.64 -8.79 -1.84
N ARG A 322 -7.32 -7.74 -1.07
CA ARG A 322 -8.25 -6.71 -0.61
C ARG A 322 -8.33 -5.51 -1.55
N THR A 323 -7.45 -5.38 -2.54
CA THR A 323 -7.56 -4.33 -3.58
C THR A 323 -8.77 -4.58 -4.49
N ASN A 324 -9.30 -3.50 -5.06
CA ASN A 324 -10.22 -3.54 -6.19
C ASN A 324 -9.44 -3.39 -7.50
N CYS A 325 -8.69 -2.29 -7.61
CA CYS A 325 -7.88 -1.97 -8.80
C CYS A 325 -6.51 -1.37 -8.45
N GLU A 326 -6.22 -1.25 -7.16
CA GLU A 326 -5.01 -0.62 -6.66
C GLU A 326 -3.80 -1.52 -6.90
N SER A 327 -2.65 -0.90 -7.17
CA SER A 327 -1.41 -1.64 -7.29
C SER A 327 -0.79 -1.88 -5.91
N VAL A 328 -0.24 -3.08 -5.75
CA VAL A 328 0.55 -3.48 -4.58
C VAL A 328 1.95 -3.75 -5.08
N VAL A 329 2.93 -3.39 -4.28
CA VAL A 329 4.34 -3.47 -4.65
C VAL A 329 5.14 -4.18 -3.56
N MET A 330 6.26 -4.75 -4.00
CA MET A 330 7.32 -5.24 -3.14
C MET A 330 8.44 -4.21 -3.15
N VAL A 331 8.67 -3.60 -2.00
CA VAL A 331 9.84 -2.76 -1.75
C VAL A 331 10.99 -3.67 -1.34
N VAL A 332 12.12 -3.57 -2.03
CA VAL A 332 13.34 -4.33 -1.80
C VAL A 332 14.46 -3.35 -1.51
N LEU A 333 15.13 -3.57 -0.39
CA LEU A 333 16.23 -2.74 0.08
C LEU A 333 17.47 -3.62 0.23
N SER A 334 18.62 -3.20 -0.30
CA SER A 334 19.90 -3.90 -0.08
C SER A 334 20.78 -3.04 0.81
N ILE A 335 21.13 -3.54 2.00
CA ILE A 335 22.02 -2.83 2.94
C ILE A 335 23.37 -3.56 2.97
N PRO A 336 24.51 -2.89 2.77
CA PRO A 336 25.82 -3.52 2.92
C PRO A 336 25.99 -4.15 4.31
N ASN A 337 26.45 -5.40 4.37
CA ASN A 337 26.70 -6.09 5.65
C ASN A 337 27.68 -5.30 6.52
N ALA A 338 28.71 -4.70 5.90
CA ALA A 338 29.68 -3.85 6.57
C ALA A 338 29.03 -2.64 7.28
N ALA A 339 27.93 -2.07 6.74
CA ALA A 339 27.22 -0.97 7.39
C ALA A 339 26.52 -1.44 8.67
N ILE A 340 25.87 -2.61 8.63
CA ILE A 340 25.24 -3.22 9.82
C ILE A 340 26.31 -3.63 10.85
N GLU A 341 27.43 -4.19 10.39
CA GLU A 341 28.56 -4.62 11.23
C GLU A 341 29.33 -3.45 11.85
N SER A 342 29.27 -2.27 11.23
CA SER A 342 29.89 -1.05 11.76
C SER A 342 29.14 -0.45 12.95
N LEU A 343 27.85 -0.77 13.10
CA LEU A 343 27.07 -0.33 14.26
C LEU A 343 27.50 -1.11 15.50
N THR A 344 27.80 -0.39 16.57
CA THR A 344 28.09 -0.96 17.90
C THR A 344 26.96 -0.65 18.87
N GLU A 345 26.84 -1.39 19.97
CA GLU A 345 25.91 -1.00 21.03
C GLU A 345 26.27 0.39 21.57
N PRO A 346 25.28 1.29 21.79
CA PRO A 346 23.84 1.03 21.82
C PRO A 346 23.10 1.14 20.46
N ASP A 347 23.75 1.60 19.40
CA ASP A 347 23.13 1.97 18.11
C ASP A 347 22.49 0.78 17.38
N ILE A 348 23.00 -0.43 17.62
CA ILE A 348 22.36 -1.67 17.21
C ILE A 348 21.92 -2.49 18.41
N GLN A 349 20.70 -3.03 18.36
CA GLN A 349 20.15 -3.90 19.39
C GLN A 349 19.62 -5.20 18.76
N ARG A 350 19.82 -6.32 19.45
CA ARG A 350 19.29 -7.63 19.03
C ARG A 350 18.33 -8.15 20.09
N LEU A 351 17.06 -8.28 19.73
CA LEU A 351 16.00 -8.60 20.66
C LEU A 351 15.15 -9.74 20.13
N HIS A 352 15.45 -10.95 20.59
CA HIS A 352 14.81 -12.17 20.12
C HIS A 352 14.02 -12.88 21.22
N TRP A 353 12.95 -13.57 20.81
CA TRP A 353 12.30 -14.58 21.63
C TRP A 353 13.29 -15.72 21.96
N PRO A 354 13.24 -16.33 23.15
CA PRO A 354 12.27 -16.16 24.26
C PRO A 354 12.71 -15.19 25.36
N SER A 355 13.60 -14.23 25.09
CA SER A 355 14.16 -13.38 26.14
C SER A 355 13.10 -12.57 26.90
N ASN A 356 13.28 -12.42 28.22
CA ASN A 356 12.41 -11.59 29.06
C ASN A 356 12.40 -10.13 28.59
N THR A 357 13.55 -9.63 28.14
CA THR A 357 13.70 -8.28 27.59
C THR A 357 12.82 -8.09 26.34
N TRP A 358 12.77 -9.08 25.44
CA TRP A 358 11.87 -9.03 24.28
C TRP A 358 10.42 -8.98 24.72
N LYS A 359 9.99 -9.87 25.61
CA LYS A 359 8.60 -9.90 26.09
C LYS A 359 8.19 -8.58 26.74
N GLN A 360 9.04 -8.02 27.61
CA GLN A 360 8.80 -6.71 28.23
C GLN A 360 8.69 -5.60 27.18
N MET A 361 9.61 -5.56 26.22
CA MET A 361 9.61 -4.52 25.18
C MET A 361 8.32 -4.57 24.35
N ILE A 362 7.93 -5.74 23.84
CA ILE A 362 6.70 -5.93 23.08
C ILE A 362 5.49 -5.52 23.91
N TRP A 363 5.37 -6.01 25.15
CA TRP A 363 4.24 -5.72 26.01
C TRP A 363 4.10 -4.22 26.30
N HIS A 364 5.20 -3.53 26.58
CA HIS A 364 5.17 -2.08 26.82
C HIS A 364 4.83 -1.30 25.54
N CYS A 365 5.43 -1.64 24.40
CA CYS A 365 5.22 -0.93 23.14
C CYS A 365 3.78 -1.10 22.63
N ARG A 366 3.31 -2.35 22.55
CA ARG A 366 1.95 -2.70 22.08
C ARG A 366 0.85 -2.12 22.96
N ASN A 367 1.12 -1.92 24.25
CA ASN A 367 0.20 -1.27 25.20
C ASN A 367 0.35 0.25 25.32
N ARG A 368 1.20 0.87 24.51
CA ARG A 368 1.55 2.31 24.61
C ARG A 368 2.00 2.73 26.02
N LYS A 369 2.58 1.81 26.79
CA LYS A 369 3.08 2.07 28.15
C LYS A 369 4.44 2.76 28.08
N LYS A 370 4.75 3.53 29.11
CA LYS A 370 6.10 4.10 29.29
C LYS A 370 7.11 2.95 29.44
N LEU A 371 8.25 3.06 28.76
CA LEU A 371 9.33 2.08 28.87
C LEU A 371 10.04 2.18 30.24
N PRO A 372 10.24 1.05 30.94
CA PRO A 372 11.13 0.97 32.11
C PRO A 372 12.54 1.42 31.75
N THR A 373 13.30 1.90 32.74
CA THR A 373 14.64 2.49 32.51
C THR A 373 15.58 1.56 31.75
N HIS A 374 15.58 0.26 32.06
CA HIS A 374 16.45 -0.72 31.42
C HIS A 374 16.07 -1.03 29.95
N LEU A 375 14.85 -0.68 29.51
CA LEU A 375 14.41 -0.83 28.11
C LEU A 375 14.60 0.45 27.29
N ARG A 376 15.02 1.56 27.89
CA ARG A 376 15.17 2.83 27.16
C ARG A 376 16.27 2.76 26.11
N VAL A 377 17.28 1.91 26.31
CA VAL A 377 18.34 1.68 25.32
C VAL A 377 17.81 1.29 23.94
N PHE A 378 16.68 0.57 23.87
CA PHE A 378 16.07 0.18 22.60
C PHE A 378 15.37 1.35 21.89
N LYS A 379 14.92 2.36 22.62
CA LYS A 379 14.25 3.53 22.04
C LYS A 379 15.23 4.39 21.24
N ASP A 380 16.47 4.44 21.70
CA ASP A 380 17.51 5.31 21.16
C ASP A 380 18.41 4.57 20.15
N ALA A 381 18.15 3.28 19.89
CA ALA A 381 18.88 2.50 18.90
C ALA A 381 18.52 2.93 17.46
N ILE A 382 19.52 2.98 16.58
CA ILE A 382 19.35 3.18 15.14
C ILE A 382 18.67 1.96 14.53
N LEU A 383 19.15 0.76 14.85
CA LEU A 383 18.67 -0.50 14.29
C LEU A 383 18.36 -1.53 15.39
N ILE A 384 17.16 -2.11 15.34
CA ILE A 384 16.77 -3.26 16.15
C ILE A 384 16.52 -4.44 15.23
N ILE A 385 17.22 -5.55 15.46
CA ILE A 385 16.95 -6.83 14.80
C ILE A 385 16.26 -7.73 15.79
N GLY A 386 15.06 -8.24 15.46
CA GLY A 386 14.29 -8.99 16.44
C GLY A 386 13.19 -9.86 15.89
N SER A 387 12.62 -10.70 16.77
CA SER A 387 11.49 -11.56 16.44
C SER A 387 10.21 -10.72 16.20
N ILE A 388 9.42 -11.09 15.19
CA ILE A 388 8.14 -10.42 14.87
C ILE A 388 7.02 -10.91 15.79
N SER A 389 6.29 -9.98 16.39
CA SER A 389 5.09 -10.28 17.14
C SER A 389 3.85 -10.38 16.23
N ARG A 390 2.89 -11.23 16.59
CA ARG A 390 1.73 -11.55 15.75
C ARG A 390 0.40 -11.05 16.27
N LYS A 391 0.17 -10.73 17.55
CA LYS A 391 -1.21 -10.45 18.00
C LYS A 391 -1.62 -8.98 17.84
N PRO A 392 -2.93 -8.67 17.81
CA PRO A 392 -3.41 -7.30 17.85
C PRO A 392 -3.09 -6.60 19.19
N ASN A 393 -2.97 -5.27 19.17
CA ASN A 393 -2.47 -4.48 20.30
C ASN A 393 -3.28 -4.69 21.61
N HIS A 394 -4.60 -4.72 21.54
CA HIS A 394 -5.46 -4.90 22.71
C HIS A 394 -5.37 -6.32 23.33
N VAL A 395 -4.90 -7.34 22.58
CA VAL A 395 -4.62 -8.67 23.16
C VAL A 395 -3.50 -8.55 24.19
N TYR A 396 -2.44 -7.79 23.88
CA TYR A 396 -1.39 -7.48 24.86
C TYR A 396 -1.91 -6.67 26.05
N GLY A 397 -2.96 -5.87 25.84
CA GLY A 397 -3.60 -5.07 26.90
C GLY A 397 -4.45 -5.88 27.86
N ARG A 398 -4.90 -7.07 27.45
CA ARG A 398 -5.64 -8.01 28.29
C ARG A 398 -4.74 -8.95 29.09
N LEU A 399 -3.45 -9.04 28.76
CA LEU A 399 -2.49 -9.81 29.56
C LEU A 399 -2.28 -9.15 30.92
N ALA A 400 -2.21 -9.96 31.98
CA ALA A 400 -1.98 -9.46 33.32
C ALA A 400 -0.54 -8.92 33.44
N ALA A 401 0.41 -9.62 32.83
CA ALA A 401 1.81 -9.22 32.80
C ALA A 401 2.49 -9.59 31.47
N TRP A 402 3.73 -9.15 31.28
CA TRP A 402 4.50 -9.45 30.06
C TRP A 402 4.94 -10.92 30.01
N GLU A 403 5.02 -11.58 31.16
CA GLU A 403 5.36 -12.99 31.34
C GLU A 403 4.37 -13.91 30.63
N ASP A 404 3.10 -13.47 30.52
CA ASP A 404 2.00 -14.18 29.86
C ASP A 404 2.14 -14.24 28.33
N ILE A 405 3.13 -13.53 27.75
CA ILE A 405 3.43 -13.64 26.32
C ILE A 405 4.05 -15.02 26.07
N THR A 406 3.35 -15.83 25.28
CA THR A 406 3.75 -17.18 24.86
C THR A 406 4.23 -17.20 23.40
N GLU A 407 4.65 -18.38 22.93
CA GLU A 407 5.10 -18.58 21.55
C GLU A 407 4.00 -18.30 20.50
N ASP A 408 2.72 -18.36 20.88
CA ASP A 408 1.57 -18.07 20.01
C ASP A 408 1.45 -16.57 19.65
N PHE A 409 2.24 -15.73 20.31
CA PHE A 409 2.37 -14.29 20.02
C PHE A 409 3.42 -14.00 18.95
N LEU A 410 4.03 -15.02 18.33
CA LEU A 410 5.07 -14.85 17.33
C LEU A 410 4.52 -15.06 15.93
N LEU A 411 5.04 -14.28 14.98
CA LEU A 411 4.87 -14.56 13.57
C LEU A 411 5.86 -15.66 13.20
N LYS A 412 5.37 -16.73 12.57
CA LYS A 412 6.19 -17.88 12.21
C LYS A 412 5.96 -18.28 10.76
N ILE A 413 7.00 -18.85 10.17
CA ILE A 413 7.06 -19.29 8.78
C ILE A 413 7.26 -20.80 8.79
N GLY A 414 6.29 -21.53 8.24
CA GLY A 414 6.31 -22.96 8.01
C GLY A 414 7.41 -23.39 7.04
N ALA A 415 7.64 -24.70 6.94
CA ALA A 415 8.67 -25.29 6.09
C ALA A 415 8.43 -25.03 4.59
N ASP A 416 7.17 -24.85 4.20
CA ASP A 416 6.70 -24.47 2.88
C ASP A 416 6.85 -22.95 2.59
N GLY A 417 7.37 -22.19 3.56
CA GLY A 417 7.49 -20.75 3.48
C GLY A 417 6.18 -20.00 3.75
N GLN A 418 5.10 -20.67 4.16
CA GLN A 418 3.84 -20.02 4.48
C GLN A 418 3.80 -19.57 5.94
N LEU A 419 2.92 -18.64 6.29
CA LEU A 419 2.76 -18.29 7.70
C LEU A 419 1.89 -19.34 8.41
N ALA A 420 2.43 -19.94 9.47
CA ALA A 420 1.80 -21.08 10.13
C ALA A 420 2.08 -21.07 11.65
N SER A 421 1.24 -21.77 12.43
CA SER A 421 1.38 -21.84 13.89
C SER A 421 2.64 -22.60 14.34
N GLY A 422 3.11 -23.51 13.48
CA GLY A 422 4.43 -24.14 13.58
C GLY A 422 5.39 -23.58 12.54
N GLY A 423 6.69 -23.54 12.85
CA GLY A 423 7.70 -23.06 11.92
C GLY A 423 8.80 -22.25 12.58
N ARG A 424 9.68 -21.65 11.77
CA ARG A 424 10.72 -20.75 12.28
C ARG A 424 10.10 -19.38 12.61
N ILE A 425 10.60 -18.74 13.65
CA ILE A 425 10.18 -17.39 14.03
C ILE A 425 10.67 -16.41 12.96
N ALA A 426 9.76 -15.57 12.46
CA ALA A 426 10.10 -14.52 11.51
C ALA A 426 10.90 -13.41 12.19
N THR A 427 11.83 -12.82 11.44
CA THR A 427 12.68 -11.73 11.92
C THR A 427 12.30 -10.42 11.24
N GLN A 428 12.41 -9.31 11.95
CA GLN A 428 12.30 -7.96 11.40
C GLN A 428 13.55 -7.16 11.69
N PHE A 429 13.83 -6.24 10.78
CA PHE A 429 14.80 -5.18 10.90
C PHE A 429 13.99 -3.90 11.07
N VAL A 430 14.19 -3.26 12.21
CA VAL A 430 13.42 -2.10 12.63
C VAL A 430 14.37 -0.95 12.82
N ILE A 431 14.29 0.01 11.90
CA ILE A 431 15.17 1.18 11.89
C ILE A 431 14.38 2.35 12.45
N SER A 432 15.04 3.15 13.29
CA SER A 432 14.42 4.33 13.89
C SER A 432 13.90 5.29 12.82
N GLY A 433 12.65 5.75 12.97
CA GLY A 433 12.09 6.82 12.14
C GLY A 433 12.45 8.22 12.65
N GLN A 434 13.43 8.34 13.55
CA GLN A 434 14.02 9.62 13.93
C GLN A 434 15.14 9.98 12.95
N GLU A 435 15.63 11.22 13.02
CA GLU A 435 16.66 11.78 12.12
C GLU A 435 17.83 10.83 11.88
N GLU A 436 18.53 10.39 12.93
CA GLU A 436 19.70 9.48 12.82
C GLU A 436 19.39 8.16 12.11
N GLY A 437 18.22 7.55 12.37
CA GLY A 437 17.83 6.30 11.73
C GLY A 437 17.39 6.47 10.28
N SER A 438 16.70 7.57 9.98
CA SER A 438 16.28 7.93 8.62
C SER A 438 17.48 8.27 7.74
N GLU A 439 18.44 9.04 8.27
CA GLU A 439 19.71 9.34 7.61
C GLU A 439 20.51 8.07 7.35
N TRP A 440 20.70 7.23 8.38
CA TRP A 440 21.44 5.97 8.25
C TRP A 440 20.82 5.06 7.18
N LEU A 441 19.49 4.95 7.13
CA LEU A 441 18.79 4.16 6.12
C LEU A 441 18.96 4.73 4.72
N THR A 442 18.86 6.05 4.58
CA THR A 442 19.01 6.76 3.31
C THR A 442 20.43 6.57 2.75
N GLU A 443 21.45 6.69 3.60
CA GLU A 443 22.85 6.53 3.23
C GLU A 443 23.20 5.10 2.82
N ASN A 444 22.71 4.11 3.58
CA ASN A 444 23.14 2.71 3.47
C ASN A 444 22.19 1.82 2.67
N GLY A 445 20.94 2.23 2.44
CA GLY A 445 19.95 1.49 1.67
C GLY A 445 19.25 2.31 0.59
N GLY A 446 19.17 3.63 0.75
CA GLY A 446 18.39 4.49 -0.14
C GLY A 446 18.84 4.46 -1.61
N LYS A 447 20.13 4.22 -1.89
CA LYS A 447 20.67 4.11 -3.25
C LYS A 447 20.24 2.85 -4.00
N ASP A 448 19.93 1.78 -3.26
CA ASP A 448 19.63 0.45 -3.79
C ASP A 448 18.18 0.02 -3.53
N ILE A 449 17.32 0.98 -3.16
CA ILE A 449 15.90 0.71 -3.01
C ILE A 449 15.25 0.48 -4.36
N LYS A 450 14.52 -0.62 -4.48
CA LYS A 450 13.80 -1.02 -5.69
C LYS A 450 12.36 -1.34 -5.36
N VAL A 451 11.46 -0.94 -6.24
CA VAL A 451 10.03 -1.19 -6.11
C VAL A 451 9.58 -2.02 -7.30
N PHE A 452 8.98 -3.18 -7.01
CA PHE A 452 8.49 -4.13 -8.01
C PHE A 452 6.97 -4.27 -7.90
N PRO A 453 6.20 -4.11 -8.98
CA PRO A 453 4.78 -4.43 -8.98
C PRO A 453 4.54 -5.89 -8.55
N TYR A 454 3.58 -6.11 -7.65
CA TYR A 454 3.14 -7.42 -7.20
C TYR A 454 1.90 -7.84 -7.99
N PRO A 455 2.04 -8.71 -9.02
CA PRO A 455 0.98 -8.98 -9.96
C PRO A 455 -0.07 -9.93 -9.37
N HIS A 456 -1.29 -9.89 -9.90
CA HIS A 456 -2.36 -10.80 -9.47
C HIS A 456 -2.00 -12.29 -9.66
N ALA A 457 -1.20 -12.62 -10.68
CA ALA A 457 -0.72 -13.99 -10.90
C ALA A 457 0.11 -14.55 -9.72
N GLU A 458 0.82 -13.68 -8.99
CA GLU A 458 1.60 -14.08 -7.81
C GLU A 458 0.70 -14.37 -6.61
N LEU A 459 -0.38 -13.60 -6.44
CA LEU A 459 -1.44 -13.93 -5.48
C LEU A 459 -2.08 -15.28 -5.81
N GLU A 460 -2.47 -15.50 -7.06
CA GLU A 460 -3.08 -16.76 -7.50
C GLU A 460 -2.14 -17.95 -7.33
N ARG A 461 -0.85 -17.77 -7.57
CA ARG A 461 0.18 -18.80 -7.33
C ARG A 461 0.28 -19.14 -5.84
N LEU A 462 0.30 -18.12 -4.99
CA LEU A 462 0.35 -18.31 -3.54
C LEU A 462 -0.90 -19.06 -3.08
N VAL A 463 -2.10 -18.61 -3.44
CA VAL A 463 -3.38 -19.22 -3.05
C VAL A 463 -3.57 -20.62 -3.65
N SER A 464 -3.20 -20.85 -4.91
CA SER A 464 -3.35 -22.17 -5.56
C SER A 464 -2.44 -23.23 -4.95
N GLY A 465 -1.31 -22.85 -4.36
CA GLY A 465 -0.47 -23.72 -3.55
C GLY A 465 -1.14 -24.21 -2.25
N HIS A 466 -2.32 -23.69 -1.88
CA HIS A 466 -3.08 -24.06 -0.68
C HIS A 466 -4.15 -25.14 -0.94
N ARG A 467 -4.21 -25.77 -2.12
CA ARG A 467 -5.13 -26.91 -2.30
C ARG A 467 -4.60 -28.11 -1.49
N PRO A 468 -5.35 -28.61 -0.49
CA PRO A 468 -4.95 -29.76 0.32
C PRO A 468 -4.83 -31.05 -0.49
#